data_AF-A0A7W8E777-F1
#
_entry.id   AF-A0A7W8E777-F1
#
_cell.length_a   1.000
_cell.length_b   1.000
_cell.length_c   1.000
_cell.angle_alpha   90.00
_cell.angle_beta   90.00
_cell.angle_gamma   90.00
#
_symmetry.space_group_name_H-M   'P 1'
#
loop_
_entity.id
_entity.type
_entity.pdbx_description
1 polymer ?
#
loop_
_entity_poly.entity_id
_entity_poly.type
_entity_poly.pdbx_seq_one_letter_code
_entity_poly.pdbx_strand_id
1 'polypeptide(L)'
;MNGETVRATVTGYRFEIRNGVTVPHPQCSQAVDDQGNFRCERLQAGVYVLVITLPGSHWSDNSSSQSYDGAEDSVLLKGMKDSEPHQAEPSLPLFVCFPSAARFDNGSMIHLAADQTQVANIEIDTRDVAILQVTPVHGTNGAHMQFFVEGDDFSIPLDIQPKVDRSGKNYLWRGILPGHYRLVENWAEKGQPHEAVRTLTVAEATVSETSVNETQLYELHGTAIDQDKLPSAISKVILEPLTGEHLGQRYSGSVQSDGSFNLKGIPEGLYRIALPIEDERALDQAYLGDKPLTDLSVMVGDGTSEQQLVLTAKHGLGTVNGVLKLDGSETRPGVVLQSLESRSAIVIPVREDGSFAIHGLPRGEYRIYGWADVRSVPYNSITFLARYAEHSATLLLEEGSTVTHLEVECSRSDL
;
A
#
# COMPACT_ATOMS: atom_id res chain seq x y z
N MET A 1 -32.40 13.85 -20.78
CA MET A 1 -32.80 12.49 -20.34
C MET A 1 -32.95 12.57 -18.83
N ASN A 2 -34.09 12.16 -18.27
CA ASN A 2 -34.28 12.18 -16.82
C ASN A 2 -33.60 10.93 -16.27
N GLY A 3 -32.36 11.05 -15.78
CA GLY A 3 -31.70 9.98 -15.05
C GLY A 3 -32.49 9.68 -13.77
N GLU A 4 -32.68 8.41 -13.45
CA GLU A 4 -33.29 7.99 -12.20
C GLU A 4 -32.31 8.20 -11.04
N THR A 5 -32.78 8.71 -9.90
CA THR A 5 -31.94 8.87 -8.72
C THR A 5 -31.63 7.51 -8.11
N VAL A 6 -30.35 7.22 -7.90
CA VAL A 6 -29.91 5.95 -7.33
C VAL A 6 -29.66 6.13 -5.84
N ARG A 7 -30.21 5.23 -5.01
CA ARG A 7 -29.83 5.16 -3.60
C ARG A 7 -28.37 4.75 -3.51
N ALA A 8 -27.58 5.47 -2.74
CA ALA A 8 -26.16 5.15 -2.52
C ALA A 8 -25.70 5.71 -1.18
N THR A 9 -24.53 5.26 -0.73
CA THR A 9 -23.75 5.90 0.33
C THR A 9 -22.48 6.47 -0.28
N VAL A 10 -22.22 7.75 -0.07
CA VAL A 10 -20.99 8.42 -0.48
C VAL A 10 -20.07 8.54 0.72
N THR A 11 -18.90 7.91 0.64
CA THR A 11 -17.83 8.01 1.64
C THR A 11 -16.67 8.82 1.06
N GLY A 12 -16.31 9.92 1.72
CA GLY A 12 -15.18 10.74 1.35
C GLY A 12 -13.93 10.33 2.14
N TYR A 13 -12.91 9.86 1.44
CA TYR A 13 -11.61 9.53 2.01
C TYR A 13 -10.64 10.68 1.75
N ARG A 14 -10.06 11.23 2.82
CA ARG A 14 -8.92 12.14 2.71
C ARG A 14 -7.63 11.35 2.69
N PHE A 15 -6.72 11.65 1.80
CA PHE A 15 -5.38 11.12 1.86
C PHE A 15 -4.52 11.87 2.86
N GLU A 16 -3.89 11.11 3.75
CA GLU A 16 -2.87 11.58 4.68
C GLU A 16 -1.57 10.87 4.39
N ILE A 17 -0.44 11.55 4.52
CA ILE A 17 0.85 10.88 4.44
C ILE A 17 1.30 10.49 5.86
N ARG A 18 1.53 9.19 6.06
CA ARG A 18 2.05 8.63 7.31
C ARG A 18 3.30 7.84 7.00
N ASN A 19 4.43 8.27 7.57
CA ASN A 19 5.74 7.65 7.36
C ASN A 19 6.10 7.47 5.86
N GLY A 20 5.73 8.45 5.02
CA GLY A 20 6.02 8.44 3.58
C GLY A 20 5.09 7.56 2.74
N VAL A 21 4.03 7.03 3.32
CA VAL A 21 2.98 6.25 2.63
C VAL A 21 1.68 7.04 2.61
N THR A 22 0.97 6.99 1.48
CA THR A 22 -0.37 7.58 1.33
C THR A 22 -1.40 6.67 1.99
N VAL A 23 -2.09 7.17 3.02
CA VAL A 23 -3.09 6.43 3.79
C VAL A 23 -4.45 7.14 3.64
N PRO A 24 -5.48 6.48 3.08
CA PRO A 24 -6.83 7.02 3.08
C PRO A 24 -7.43 6.99 4.48
N HIS A 25 -8.01 8.11 4.89
CA HIS A 25 -8.73 8.26 6.14
C HIS A 25 -10.16 8.74 5.86
N PRO A 26 -11.20 7.98 6.25
CA PRO A 26 -12.58 8.41 6.03
C PRO A 26 -12.87 9.69 6.81
N GLN A 27 -13.45 10.69 6.17
CA GLN A 27 -13.82 11.98 6.77
C GLN A 27 -15.33 12.21 6.78
N CYS A 28 -16.06 11.63 5.84
CA CYS A 28 -17.51 11.65 5.82
C CYS A 28 -18.06 10.35 5.24
N SER A 29 -19.26 9.98 5.67
CA SER A 29 -20.09 8.96 5.02
C SER A 29 -21.53 9.43 5.09
N GLN A 30 -22.19 9.55 3.93
CA GLN A 30 -23.53 10.14 3.80
C GLN A 30 -24.38 9.34 2.83
N ALA A 31 -25.62 9.06 3.19
CA ALA A 31 -26.59 8.52 2.25
C ALA A 31 -27.00 9.61 1.24
N VAL A 32 -27.21 9.20 -0.01
CA VAL A 32 -27.79 10.03 -1.05
C VAL A 32 -29.29 10.18 -0.79
N ASP A 33 -29.80 11.41 -0.89
CA ASP A 33 -31.22 11.71 -0.71
C ASP A 33 -32.09 11.32 -1.92
N ASP A 34 -33.40 11.45 -1.81
CA ASP A 34 -34.34 11.07 -2.88
C ASP A 34 -34.15 11.88 -4.18
N GLN A 35 -33.46 13.03 -4.11
CA GLN A 35 -33.13 13.89 -5.24
C GLN A 35 -31.73 13.61 -5.82
N GLY A 36 -31.00 12.63 -5.29
CA GLY A 36 -29.65 12.30 -5.76
C GLY A 36 -28.55 13.17 -5.13
N ASN A 37 -28.86 14.00 -4.13
CA ASN A 37 -27.87 14.87 -3.49
C ASN A 37 -27.24 14.20 -2.27
N PHE A 38 -26.01 14.60 -1.97
CA PHE A 38 -25.31 14.30 -0.72
C PHE A 38 -24.55 15.54 -0.26
N ARG A 39 -24.22 15.62 1.03
CA ARG A 39 -23.45 16.74 1.57
C ARG A 39 -22.48 16.28 2.66
N CYS A 40 -21.19 16.35 2.36
CA CYS A 40 -20.15 16.24 3.38
C CYS A 40 -19.78 17.63 3.89
N GLU A 41 -20.07 17.91 5.17
CA GLU A 41 -19.75 19.18 5.81
C GLU A 41 -18.51 19.06 6.70
N ARG A 42 -17.86 20.20 6.97
CA ARG A 42 -16.71 20.30 7.90
C ARG A 42 -15.54 19.38 7.53
N LEU A 43 -15.38 19.12 6.22
CA LEU A 43 -14.20 18.46 5.70
C LEU A 43 -12.97 19.33 5.98
N GLN A 44 -11.88 18.68 6.34
CA GLN A 44 -10.59 19.36 6.50
C GLN A 44 -10.00 19.67 5.12
N ALA A 45 -9.07 20.62 5.05
CA ALA A 45 -8.31 20.81 3.82
C ALA A 45 -7.50 19.55 3.48
N GLY A 46 -7.35 19.26 2.19
CA GLY A 46 -6.56 18.14 1.70
C GLY A 46 -7.09 17.55 0.38
N VAL A 47 -6.64 16.33 0.12
CA VAL A 47 -6.86 15.59 -1.13
C VAL A 47 -7.86 14.49 -0.86
N TYR A 48 -8.86 14.39 -1.71
CA TYR A 48 -9.99 13.51 -1.50
C TYR A 48 -10.30 12.63 -2.70
N VAL A 49 -10.82 11.47 -2.37
CA VAL A 49 -11.54 10.58 -3.27
C VAL A 49 -12.90 10.27 -2.67
N LEU A 50 -13.91 10.15 -3.52
CA LEU A 50 -15.23 9.69 -3.10
C LEU A 50 -15.41 8.24 -3.52
N VAL A 51 -15.85 7.40 -2.60
CA VAL A 51 -16.32 6.05 -2.87
C VAL A 51 -17.84 6.07 -2.75
N ILE A 52 -18.51 5.79 -3.85
CA ILE A 52 -19.96 5.73 -3.93
C ILE A 52 -20.35 4.27 -3.90
N THR A 53 -20.85 3.80 -2.76
CA THR A 53 -21.32 2.42 -2.60
C THR A 53 -22.81 2.37 -2.88
N LEU A 54 -23.21 1.60 -3.89
CA LEU A 54 -24.62 1.30 -4.09
C LEU A 54 -25.06 0.28 -3.04
N PRO A 55 -26.27 0.42 -2.45
CA PRO A 55 -26.81 -0.61 -1.58
C PRO A 55 -26.82 -1.88 -2.42
N GLY A 56 -25.94 -2.83 -2.04
CA GLY A 56 -25.65 -3.99 -2.87
C GLY A 56 -26.99 -4.58 -3.26
N SER A 57 -27.30 -4.51 -4.57
CA SER A 57 -28.66 -4.57 -5.10
C SER A 57 -29.43 -5.51 -4.21
N HIS A 58 -30.37 -4.97 -3.41
CA HIS A 58 -31.21 -5.81 -2.58
C HIS A 58 -31.83 -6.78 -3.57
N TRP A 59 -31.22 -7.95 -3.65
CA TRP A 59 -31.80 -9.10 -4.28
C TRP A 59 -32.99 -9.28 -3.40
N SER A 60 -34.11 -8.78 -3.88
CA SER A 60 -35.31 -8.82 -3.11
C SER A 60 -35.64 -10.30 -3.08
N ASP A 61 -35.24 -10.97 -2.01
CA ASP A 61 -35.86 -12.21 -1.53
C ASP A 61 -37.37 -11.98 -1.24
N ASN A 62 -37.91 -10.80 -1.56
CA ASN A 62 -39.33 -10.55 -1.77
C ASN A 62 -39.92 -11.25 -3.02
N SER A 63 -39.19 -12.10 -3.76
CA SER A 63 -39.86 -13.31 -4.23
C SER A 63 -40.15 -14.13 -2.98
N SER A 64 -41.32 -13.82 -2.38
CA SER A 64 -41.94 -14.52 -1.26
C SER A 64 -41.49 -15.96 -1.15
N SER A 65 -41.38 -16.44 0.09
CA SER A 65 -41.34 -17.82 0.56
C SER A 65 -42.40 -18.79 -0.07
N GLN A 66 -42.61 -18.76 -1.38
CA GLN A 66 -42.90 -19.94 -2.15
C GLN A 66 -41.60 -20.73 -2.15
N SER A 67 -41.68 -21.92 -1.57
CA SER A 67 -40.73 -23.00 -1.73
C SER A 67 -40.28 -23.09 -3.19
N TYR A 68 -39.21 -22.37 -3.53
CA TYR A 68 -38.48 -22.56 -4.77
C TYR A 68 -37.72 -23.87 -4.57
N ASP A 69 -38.25 -24.94 -5.16
CA ASP A 69 -37.56 -26.22 -5.28
C ASP A 69 -36.24 -26.01 -6.03
N GLY A 70 -35.17 -25.73 -5.28
CA GLY A 70 -33.78 -26.17 -5.41
C GLY A 70 -33.02 -26.19 -6.76
N ALA A 71 -33.62 -25.93 -7.92
CA ALA A 71 -33.05 -26.33 -9.20
C ALA A 71 -32.33 -25.20 -9.97
N GLU A 72 -32.82 -23.95 -9.96
CA GLU A 72 -32.41 -22.97 -11.00
C GLU A 72 -31.08 -22.24 -10.79
N ASP A 73 -30.64 -21.86 -9.58
CA ASP A 73 -29.29 -21.23 -9.44
C ASP A 73 -28.15 -22.24 -9.66
N SER A 74 -28.41 -23.53 -9.52
CA SER A 74 -27.42 -24.55 -9.89
C SER A 74 -27.21 -24.59 -11.40
N VAL A 75 -28.17 -24.13 -12.20
CA VAL A 75 -28.09 -24.11 -13.68
C VAL A 75 -27.19 -22.97 -14.16
N LEU A 76 -27.19 -21.81 -13.50
CA LEU A 76 -26.31 -20.70 -13.90
C LEU A 76 -24.83 -21.01 -13.69
N LEU A 77 -24.46 -21.72 -12.61
CA LEU A 77 -23.07 -22.09 -12.35
C LEU A 77 -22.67 -23.47 -12.93
N LYS A 78 -23.58 -24.46 -13.03
CA LYS A 78 -23.28 -25.74 -13.72
C LYS A 78 -23.34 -25.64 -15.25
N GLY A 79 -24.12 -24.72 -15.82
CA GLY A 79 -24.17 -24.48 -17.26
C GLY A 79 -22.90 -23.79 -17.80
N MET A 80 -22.25 -22.97 -16.97
CA MET A 80 -21.09 -22.16 -17.35
C MET A 80 -19.82 -22.92 -17.77
N LYS A 81 -19.71 -24.23 -17.50
CA LYS A 81 -18.56 -25.02 -17.96
C LYS A 81 -18.68 -25.49 -19.42
N ASP A 82 -19.90 -25.54 -19.98
CA ASP A 82 -20.15 -26.09 -21.32
C ASP A 82 -21.02 -25.19 -22.24
N SER A 83 -21.55 -24.07 -21.74
CA SER A 83 -22.30 -23.10 -22.56
C SER A 83 -21.38 -22.01 -23.12
N GLU A 84 -21.59 -21.61 -24.38
CA GLU A 84 -20.97 -20.42 -24.99
C GLU A 84 -20.95 -19.24 -24.01
N PRO A 85 -19.89 -18.40 -24.01
CA PRO A 85 -19.76 -17.29 -23.07
C PRO A 85 -20.98 -16.39 -23.19
N HIS A 86 -21.93 -16.54 -22.26
CA HIS A 86 -23.05 -15.63 -22.12
C HIS A 86 -22.45 -14.24 -21.87
N GLN A 87 -22.66 -13.33 -22.83
CA GLN A 87 -22.31 -11.93 -22.66
C GLN A 87 -22.95 -11.46 -21.35
N ALA A 88 -22.12 -11.00 -20.41
CA ALA A 88 -22.63 -10.48 -19.16
C ALA A 88 -23.59 -9.33 -19.48
N GLU A 89 -24.81 -9.40 -18.96
CA GLU A 89 -25.72 -8.27 -19.10
C GLU A 89 -25.13 -7.08 -18.32
N PRO A 90 -25.02 -5.90 -18.94
CA PRO A 90 -24.50 -4.72 -18.26
C PRO A 90 -25.36 -4.43 -17.03
N SER A 91 -24.71 -4.24 -15.89
CA SER A 91 -25.41 -4.00 -14.62
C SER A 91 -24.74 -2.88 -13.84
N LEU A 92 -25.43 -2.38 -12.82
CA LEU A 92 -24.88 -1.34 -11.97
C LEU A 92 -23.73 -1.90 -11.12
N PRO A 93 -22.61 -1.19 -11.01
CA PRO A 93 -21.51 -1.60 -10.17
C PRO A 93 -21.85 -1.47 -8.68
N LEU A 94 -21.26 -2.30 -7.82
CA LEU A 94 -21.44 -2.19 -6.36
C LEU A 94 -20.89 -0.90 -5.81
N PHE A 95 -19.86 -0.37 -6.45
CA PHE A 95 -19.26 0.88 -6.09
C PHE A 95 -18.69 1.59 -7.31
N VAL A 96 -18.54 2.90 -7.20
CA VAL A 96 -17.79 3.72 -8.13
C VAL A 96 -16.83 4.57 -7.32
N CYS A 97 -15.60 4.69 -7.79
CA CYS A 97 -14.70 5.69 -7.27
C CYS A 97 -14.85 6.96 -8.12
N PHE A 98 -14.89 8.13 -7.49
CA PHE A 98 -14.89 9.41 -8.17
C PHE A 98 -13.64 10.17 -7.73
N PRO A 99 -12.89 10.75 -8.66
CA PRO A 99 -13.20 11.10 -10.07
C PRO A 99 -13.13 9.97 -11.12
N SER A 100 -12.50 8.84 -10.81
CA SER A 100 -12.23 7.78 -11.79
C SER A 100 -12.89 6.47 -11.40
N ALA A 101 -13.65 5.91 -12.34
CA ALA A 101 -14.45 4.73 -12.11
C ALA A 101 -13.63 3.46 -11.78
N ALA A 102 -12.33 3.41 -12.10
CA ALA A 102 -11.53 2.18 -11.93
C ALA A 102 -10.02 2.39 -11.72
N ARG A 103 -9.48 3.60 -11.98
CA ARG A 103 -8.03 3.86 -11.88
C ARG A 103 -7.76 5.24 -11.30
N PHE A 104 -7.09 5.30 -10.18
CA PHE A 104 -6.70 6.57 -9.60
C PHE A 104 -5.51 7.15 -10.35
N ASP A 105 -5.75 8.14 -11.20
CA ASP A 105 -4.71 9.07 -11.61
C ASP A 105 -4.72 10.26 -10.65
N ASN A 106 -3.55 10.63 -10.10
CA ASN A 106 -3.48 11.73 -9.13
C ASN A 106 -4.02 13.06 -9.68
N GLY A 107 -4.03 13.24 -11.01
CA GLY A 107 -4.50 14.47 -11.66
C GLY A 107 -6.01 14.70 -11.60
N SER A 108 -6.80 13.72 -11.16
CA SER A 108 -8.26 13.83 -11.14
C SER A 108 -8.82 14.06 -9.72
N MET A 109 -8.01 13.91 -8.67
CA MET A 109 -8.45 13.92 -7.27
C MET A 109 -9.11 15.25 -6.86
N ILE A 110 -9.92 15.21 -5.81
CA ILE A 110 -10.62 16.39 -5.29
C ILE A 110 -9.68 17.12 -4.31
N HIS A 111 -9.22 18.31 -4.67
CA HIS A 111 -8.43 19.16 -3.78
C HIS A 111 -9.33 20.20 -3.09
N LEU A 112 -9.42 20.11 -1.76
CA LEU A 112 -10.17 21.05 -0.93
C LEU A 112 -9.22 21.93 -0.12
N ALA A 113 -9.27 23.25 -0.34
CA ALA A 113 -8.66 24.22 0.56
C ALA A 113 -9.55 24.44 1.81
N ALA A 114 -9.00 25.10 2.83
CA ALA A 114 -9.77 25.49 4.01
C ALA A 114 -10.95 26.39 3.60
N ASP A 115 -12.13 26.14 4.18
CA ASP A 115 -13.39 26.84 3.91
C ASP A 115 -13.90 26.78 2.45
N GLN A 116 -13.25 26.00 1.59
CA GLN A 116 -13.69 25.79 0.21
C GLN A 116 -14.90 24.85 0.16
N THR A 117 -15.83 25.15 -0.75
CA THR A 117 -16.89 24.23 -1.16
C THR A 117 -16.63 23.76 -2.58
N GLN A 118 -16.76 22.46 -2.83
CA GLN A 118 -16.67 21.89 -4.16
C GLN A 118 -17.92 21.08 -4.48
N VAL A 119 -18.39 21.19 -5.71
CA VAL A 119 -19.50 20.40 -6.24
C VAL A 119 -18.92 19.24 -7.04
N ALA A 120 -19.32 18.01 -6.71
CA ALA A 120 -18.95 16.81 -7.46
C ALA A 120 -20.21 16.27 -8.15
N ASN A 121 -20.21 16.26 -9.49
CA ASN A 121 -21.26 15.64 -10.28
C ASN A 121 -20.82 14.22 -10.63
N ILE A 122 -21.56 13.23 -10.14
CA ILE A 122 -21.21 11.82 -10.25
C ILE A 122 -22.27 11.15 -11.09
N GLU A 123 -21.86 10.61 -12.24
CA GLU A 123 -22.73 9.82 -13.11
C GLU A 123 -22.41 8.33 -12.90
N ILE A 124 -23.45 7.53 -12.69
CA ILE A 124 -23.34 6.08 -12.49
C ILE A 124 -24.06 5.42 -13.65
N ASP A 125 -23.29 4.82 -14.54
CA ASP A 125 -23.80 4.09 -15.68
C ASP A 125 -23.70 2.58 -15.45
N THR A 126 -24.55 1.83 -16.15
CA THR A 126 -24.40 0.37 -16.27
C THR A 126 -23.09 0.05 -16.98
N ARG A 127 -22.35 -0.93 -16.47
CA ARG A 127 -21.06 -1.34 -17.03
C ARG A 127 -20.93 -2.86 -17.06
N ASP A 128 -19.91 -3.31 -17.78
CA ASP A 128 -19.44 -4.68 -17.73
C ASP A 128 -18.77 -4.92 -16.37
N VAL A 129 -19.52 -5.52 -15.47
CA VAL A 129 -19.09 -5.82 -14.11
C VAL A 129 -18.82 -7.31 -13.94
N ALA A 130 -17.87 -7.62 -13.08
CA ALA A 130 -17.51 -8.98 -12.74
C ALA A 130 -18.33 -9.51 -11.56
N ILE A 131 -18.35 -10.84 -11.48
CA ILE A 131 -18.73 -11.57 -10.27
C ILE A 131 -17.44 -12.12 -9.67
N LEU A 132 -17.17 -11.77 -8.42
CA LEU A 132 -16.04 -12.31 -7.68
C LEU A 132 -16.55 -13.33 -6.67
N GLN A 133 -16.07 -14.56 -6.80
CA GLN A 133 -16.28 -15.63 -5.83
C GLN A 133 -14.96 -15.92 -5.12
N VAL A 134 -14.95 -15.79 -3.79
CA VAL A 134 -13.76 -16.00 -2.96
C VAL A 134 -14.00 -17.14 -1.99
N THR A 135 -13.10 -18.11 -2.01
CA THR A 135 -13.03 -19.16 -0.99
C THR A 135 -12.17 -18.64 0.18
N PRO A 136 -12.75 -18.36 1.36
CA PRO A 136 -12.01 -18.01 2.56
C PRO A 136 -11.21 -19.19 3.11
N VAL A 137 -10.15 -18.89 3.88
CA VAL A 137 -9.34 -19.88 4.59
C VAL A 137 -10.13 -20.49 5.74
N HIS A 138 -10.78 -19.66 6.56
CA HIS A 138 -11.45 -20.10 7.77
C HIS A 138 -12.95 -20.38 7.58
N GLY A 139 -13.41 -20.42 6.33
CA GLY A 139 -14.83 -20.45 6.02
C GLY A 139 -15.49 -19.09 6.21
N THR A 140 -16.83 -19.05 6.12
CA THR A 140 -17.60 -17.80 6.18
C THR A 140 -18.10 -17.45 7.59
N ASN A 141 -17.84 -18.31 8.57
CA ASN A 141 -18.29 -18.12 9.95
C ASN A 141 -17.14 -17.61 10.82
N GLY A 142 -17.27 -16.39 11.36
CA GLY A 142 -16.34 -15.85 12.35
C GLY A 142 -15.07 -15.19 11.78
N ALA A 143 -14.85 -15.28 10.47
CA ALA A 143 -13.84 -14.50 9.75
C ALA A 143 -14.45 -13.19 9.23
N HIS A 144 -13.65 -12.12 9.22
CA HIS A 144 -14.03 -10.86 8.63
C HIS A 144 -13.24 -10.65 7.34
N MET A 145 -13.96 -10.63 6.22
CA MET A 145 -13.39 -10.37 4.91
C MET A 145 -13.53 -8.89 4.56
N GLN A 146 -12.42 -8.25 4.28
CA GLN A 146 -12.31 -6.86 3.86
C GLN A 146 -11.91 -6.81 2.39
N PHE A 147 -12.45 -5.84 1.68
CA PHE A 147 -12.23 -5.64 0.27
C PHE A 147 -11.62 -4.25 0.05
N PHE A 148 -10.51 -4.17 -0.65
CA PHE A 148 -9.80 -2.92 -0.92
C PHE A 148 -9.66 -2.74 -2.43
N VAL A 149 -9.86 -1.51 -2.89
CA VAL A 149 -9.38 -1.08 -4.21
C VAL A 149 -7.94 -0.57 -4.07
N GLU A 150 -7.06 -1.06 -4.93
CA GLU A 150 -5.65 -0.69 -4.95
C GLU A 150 -5.40 0.43 -5.96
N GLY A 151 -4.81 1.52 -5.48
CA GLY A 151 -4.15 2.54 -6.30
C GLY A 151 -2.64 2.26 -6.40
N ASP A 152 -1.92 3.15 -7.06
CA ASP A 152 -0.46 2.99 -7.23
C ASP A 152 0.29 2.94 -5.89
N ASP A 153 -0.16 3.74 -4.91
CA ASP A 153 0.55 3.96 -3.63
C ASP A 153 -0.35 3.95 -2.40
N PHE A 154 -1.59 3.47 -2.54
CA PHE A 154 -2.57 3.44 -1.47
C PHE A 154 -3.63 2.36 -1.71
N SER A 155 -4.28 1.92 -0.63
CA SER A 155 -5.44 1.00 -0.71
C SER A 155 -6.65 1.62 -0.01
N ILE A 156 -7.79 1.70 -0.68
CA ILE A 156 -9.02 2.24 -0.08
C ILE A 156 -9.92 1.08 0.34
N PRO A 157 -10.33 0.99 1.62
CA PRO A 157 -11.30 -0.01 2.05
C PRO A 157 -12.68 0.28 1.42
N LEU A 158 -13.29 -0.74 0.84
CA LEU A 158 -14.64 -0.71 0.35
C LEU A 158 -15.55 -1.33 1.41
N ASP A 159 -16.54 -0.55 1.88
CA ASP A 159 -17.59 -1.07 2.75
C ASP A 159 -18.65 -1.78 1.93
N ILE A 160 -18.25 -2.89 1.28
CA ILE A 160 -19.12 -3.78 0.53
C ILE A 160 -19.19 -5.12 1.22
N GLN A 161 -20.39 -5.49 1.67
CA GLN A 161 -20.60 -6.76 2.35
C GLN A 161 -20.72 -7.88 1.31
N PRO A 162 -19.88 -8.93 1.36
CA PRO A 162 -20.10 -10.10 0.52
C PRO A 162 -21.41 -10.79 0.87
N LYS A 163 -22.01 -11.45 -0.10
CA LYS A 163 -22.98 -12.50 0.18
C LYS A 163 -22.27 -13.82 0.40
N VAL A 164 -22.81 -14.67 1.26
CA VAL A 164 -22.37 -16.07 1.34
C VAL A 164 -23.12 -16.86 0.26
N ASP A 165 -22.40 -17.69 -0.48
CA ASP A 165 -23.01 -18.56 -1.49
C ASP A 165 -23.96 -19.59 -0.84
N ARG A 166 -24.78 -20.26 -1.67
CA ARG A 166 -25.75 -21.26 -1.17
C ARG A 166 -25.09 -22.42 -0.41
N SER A 167 -23.82 -22.70 -0.69
CA SER A 167 -23.08 -23.77 -0.02
C SER A 167 -22.59 -23.37 1.37
N GLY A 168 -22.62 -22.08 1.71
CA GLY A 168 -22.05 -21.56 2.94
C GLY A 168 -20.52 -21.44 2.90
N LYS A 169 -19.88 -21.76 1.77
CA LYS A 169 -18.44 -21.92 1.70
C LYS A 169 -17.73 -20.71 1.13
N ASN A 170 -18.38 -19.94 0.27
CA ASN A 170 -17.71 -18.88 -0.49
C ASN A 170 -18.38 -17.53 -0.24
N TYR A 171 -17.57 -16.48 -0.32
CA TYR A 171 -18.05 -15.11 -0.45
C TYR A 171 -18.30 -14.77 -1.92
N LEU A 172 -19.34 -14.00 -2.18
CA LEU A 172 -19.77 -13.58 -3.50
C LEU A 172 -20.01 -12.08 -3.54
N TRP A 173 -19.30 -11.39 -4.42
CA TRP A 173 -19.59 -10.02 -4.83
C TRP A 173 -20.01 -10.01 -6.30
N ARG A 174 -21.05 -9.26 -6.62
CA ARG A 174 -21.53 -9.08 -8.00
C ARG A 174 -21.61 -7.60 -8.28
N GLY A 175 -21.03 -7.13 -9.37
CA GLY A 175 -20.92 -5.69 -9.61
C GLY A 175 -19.52 -5.15 -9.37
N ILE A 176 -18.49 -5.99 -9.40
CA ILE A 176 -17.10 -5.55 -9.23
C ILE A 176 -16.60 -4.96 -10.55
N LEU A 177 -16.15 -3.72 -10.52
CA LEU A 177 -15.56 -3.08 -11.70
C LEU A 177 -14.19 -3.70 -12.03
N PRO A 178 -13.73 -3.62 -13.28
CA PRO A 178 -12.36 -3.97 -13.62
C PRO A 178 -11.36 -3.14 -12.80
N GLY A 179 -10.28 -3.75 -12.33
CA GLY A 179 -9.31 -3.05 -11.47
C GLY A 179 -8.38 -3.98 -10.70
N HIS A 180 -7.53 -3.36 -9.88
CA HIS A 180 -6.65 -4.04 -8.95
C HIS A 180 -7.26 -4.00 -7.55
N TYR A 181 -7.32 -5.16 -6.92
CA TYR A 181 -7.99 -5.33 -5.64
C TYR A 181 -7.13 -6.14 -4.69
N ARG A 182 -7.37 -5.90 -3.40
CA ARG A 182 -6.83 -6.70 -2.31
C ARG A 182 -7.96 -7.17 -1.42
N LEU A 183 -7.93 -8.45 -1.11
CA LEU A 183 -8.84 -9.12 -0.19
C LEU A 183 -8.06 -9.45 1.07
N VAL A 184 -8.58 -9.07 2.23
CA VAL A 184 -7.97 -9.40 3.52
C VAL A 184 -8.99 -10.13 4.36
N GLU A 185 -8.71 -11.38 4.72
CA GLU A 185 -9.46 -12.12 5.72
C GLU A 185 -8.71 -12.05 7.05
N ASN A 186 -9.37 -11.54 8.08
CA ASN A 186 -8.84 -11.57 9.44
C ASN A 186 -9.68 -12.51 10.31
N TRP A 187 -9.02 -13.34 11.09
CA TRP A 187 -9.66 -14.17 12.11
C TRP A 187 -8.77 -14.32 13.34
N ALA A 188 -9.31 -14.91 14.40
CA ALA A 188 -8.54 -15.25 15.58
C ALA A 188 -8.76 -16.72 15.94
N GLU A 189 -7.67 -17.46 16.11
CA GLU A 189 -7.71 -18.83 16.62
C GLU A 189 -7.00 -18.88 17.98
N LYS A 190 -7.72 -19.33 19.02
CA LYS A 190 -7.18 -19.42 20.40
C LYS A 190 -6.56 -18.10 20.90
N GLY A 191 -7.09 -16.97 20.44
CA GLY A 191 -6.61 -15.63 20.80
C GLY A 191 -5.38 -15.15 20.02
N GLN A 192 -4.84 -15.95 19.10
CA GLN A 192 -3.82 -15.49 18.15
C GLN A 192 -4.50 -14.89 16.93
N PRO A 193 -4.09 -13.69 16.48
CA PRO A 193 -4.60 -13.13 15.23
C PRO A 193 -3.97 -13.85 14.05
N HIS A 194 -4.79 -14.10 13.03
CA HIS A 194 -4.39 -14.64 11.75
C HIS A 194 -4.91 -13.74 10.64
N GLU A 195 -4.17 -13.71 9.54
CA GLU A 195 -4.49 -12.93 8.36
C GLU A 195 -4.31 -13.84 7.13
N ALA A 196 -5.17 -13.67 6.14
CA ALA A 196 -4.99 -14.22 4.81
C ALA A 196 -5.21 -13.09 3.83
N VAL A 197 -4.32 -12.97 2.85
CA VAL A 197 -4.41 -11.87 1.90
C VAL A 197 -4.28 -12.37 0.46
N ARG A 198 -5.01 -11.70 -0.42
CA ARG A 198 -4.98 -11.97 -1.86
C ARG A 198 -5.08 -10.68 -2.63
N THR A 199 -4.05 -10.38 -3.42
CA THR A 199 -4.14 -9.42 -4.52
C THR A 199 -4.68 -10.10 -5.77
N LEU A 200 -5.54 -9.40 -6.51
CA LEU A 200 -6.04 -9.86 -7.80
C LEU A 200 -6.29 -8.70 -8.75
N THR A 201 -6.25 -9.01 -10.04
CA THR A 201 -6.73 -8.11 -11.10
C THR A 201 -8.04 -8.68 -11.63
N VAL A 202 -9.10 -7.89 -11.59
CA VAL A 202 -10.40 -8.26 -12.13
C VAL A 202 -10.52 -7.68 -13.54
N ALA A 203 -10.85 -8.52 -14.50
CA ALA A 203 -11.12 -8.12 -15.89
C ALA A 203 -12.62 -7.93 -16.13
N GLU A 204 -12.97 -7.23 -17.22
CA GLU A 204 -14.36 -6.97 -17.63
C GLU A 204 -15.17 -8.26 -17.83
N ALA A 205 -16.43 -8.24 -17.36
CA ALA A 205 -17.44 -9.28 -17.61
C ALA A 205 -17.02 -10.73 -17.29
N THR A 206 -16.14 -10.95 -16.31
CA THR A 206 -15.69 -12.30 -15.92
C THR A 206 -16.26 -12.75 -14.57
N VAL A 207 -16.48 -14.06 -14.43
CA VAL A 207 -16.51 -14.70 -13.11
C VAL A 207 -15.08 -14.95 -12.71
N SER A 208 -14.63 -14.27 -11.67
CA SER A 208 -13.33 -14.50 -11.06
C SER A 208 -13.52 -15.40 -9.85
N GLU A 209 -13.04 -16.63 -9.94
CA GLU A 209 -12.93 -17.53 -8.78
C GLU A 209 -11.53 -17.42 -8.20
N THR A 210 -11.43 -17.21 -6.90
CA THR A 210 -10.14 -17.17 -6.22
C THR A 210 -10.25 -17.70 -4.79
N SER A 211 -9.10 -18.03 -4.19
CA SER A 211 -9.00 -18.34 -2.77
C SER A 211 -8.03 -17.35 -2.14
N VAL A 212 -8.33 -16.97 -0.90
CA VAL A 212 -7.32 -16.38 -0.02
C VAL A 212 -6.55 -17.52 0.63
N ASN A 213 -5.26 -17.31 0.87
CA ASN A 213 -4.40 -18.27 1.56
C ASN A 213 -3.90 -17.61 2.83
N GLU A 214 -3.82 -18.38 3.92
CA GLU A 214 -3.29 -17.90 5.18
C GLU A 214 -1.89 -17.35 4.95
N THR A 215 -1.65 -16.14 5.47
CA THR A 215 -0.35 -15.51 5.40
C THR A 215 0.60 -16.30 6.28
N GLN A 216 1.43 -17.12 5.62
CA GLN A 216 2.46 -17.87 6.31
C GLN A 216 3.49 -16.90 6.88
N LEU A 217 3.74 -17.02 8.18
CA LEU A 217 4.74 -16.23 8.89
C LEU A 217 6.02 -17.05 9.06
N TYR A 218 7.14 -16.42 8.73
CA TYR A 218 8.47 -17.00 8.77
C TYR A 218 9.32 -16.41 9.89
N GLU A 219 10.30 -17.19 10.30
CA GLU A 219 11.38 -16.79 11.20
C GLU A 219 12.69 -16.86 10.41
N LEU A 220 13.54 -15.83 10.51
CA LEU A 220 14.86 -15.81 9.91
C LEU A 220 15.92 -15.69 11.00
N HIS A 221 16.92 -16.55 10.90
CA HIS A 221 18.07 -16.56 11.78
C HIS A 221 19.31 -16.10 11.02
N GLY A 222 20.19 -15.40 11.70
CA GLY A 222 21.40 -14.94 11.05
C GLY A 222 22.51 -14.50 11.98
N THR A 223 23.60 -14.06 11.37
CA THR A 223 24.76 -13.50 12.04
C THR A 223 25.19 -12.24 11.32
N ALA A 224 25.38 -11.17 12.07
CA ALA A 224 25.92 -9.90 11.58
C ALA A 224 27.39 -9.78 12.01
N ILE A 225 28.27 -9.56 11.02
CA ILE A 225 29.71 -9.48 11.20
C ILE A 225 30.16 -8.06 10.90
N ASP A 226 30.72 -7.38 11.90
CA ASP A 226 31.43 -6.13 11.70
C ASP A 226 32.87 -6.43 11.24
N GLN A 227 33.19 -6.12 9.98
CA GLN A 227 34.52 -6.35 9.41
C GLN A 227 35.61 -5.56 10.13
N ASP A 228 35.27 -4.35 10.61
CA ASP A 228 36.23 -3.44 11.23
C ASP A 228 36.39 -3.70 12.73
N LYS A 229 35.55 -4.58 13.30
CA LYS A 229 35.57 -4.98 14.71
C LYS A 229 35.60 -3.78 15.66
N LEU A 230 34.81 -2.77 15.33
CA LEU A 230 34.76 -1.53 16.09
C LEU A 230 34.05 -1.73 17.44
N PRO A 231 34.25 -0.83 18.43
CA PRO A 231 33.70 -0.99 19.77
C PRO A 231 32.16 -0.95 19.82
N SER A 232 31.52 -0.25 18.87
CA SER A 232 30.06 -0.26 18.73
C SER A 232 29.63 -1.48 17.91
N ALA A 233 28.84 -2.36 18.54
CA ALA A 233 28.24 -3.48 17.86
C ALA A 233 27.07 -3.01 16.98
N ILE A 234 26.84 -3.73 15.89
CA ILE A 234 25.57 -3.68 15.16
C ILE A 234 24.46 -3.97 16.17
N SER A 235 23.48 -3.10 16.28
CA SER A 235 22.45 -3.20 17.32
C SER A 235 21.23 -3.97 16.84
N LYS A 236 20.91 -3.87 15.55
CA LYS A 236 19.69 -4.44 14.97
C LYS A 236 19.85 -4.74 13.49
N VAL A 237 19.08 -5.72 13.02
CA VAL A 237 18.81 -5.94 11.60
C VAL A 237 17.36 -5.56 11.32
N ILE A 238 17.12 -4.87 10.21
CA ILE A 238 15.80 -4.43 9.77
C ILE A 238 15.51 -5.07 8.41
N LEU A 239 14.30 -5.60 8.26
CA LEU A 239 13.72 -5.94 6.96
C LEU A 239 12.63 -4.94 6.61
N GLU A 240 12.75 -4.38 5.41
CA GLU A 240 11.78 -3.47 4.81
C GLU A 240 11.17 -4.15 3.59
N PRO A 241 9.85 -4.41 3.57
CA PRO A 241 9.18 -4.92 2.38
C PRO A 241 9.46 -4.00 1.19
N LEU A 242 9.86 -4.61 0.07
CA LEU A 242 10.06 -3.88 -1.19
C LEU A 242 8.80 -3.86 -2.04
N THR A 243 7.89 -4.81 -1.81
CA THR A 243 6.66 -4.96 -2.58
C THR A 243 5.53 -5.46 -1.69
N GLY A 244 4.30 -5.29 -2.17
CA GLY A 244 3.13 -5.94 -1.61
C GLY A 244 2.55 -5.23 -0.39
N GLU A 245 1.91 -6.02 0.45
CA GLU A 245 0.85 -5.55 1.34
C GLU A 245 1.39 -5.04 2.68
N HIS A 246 2.65 -5.39 2.97
CA HIS A 246 3.36 -4.97 4.16
C HIS A 246 4.21 -3.72 3.93
N LEU A 247 4.09 -3.04 2.79
CA LEU A 247 4.82 -1.80 2.52
C LEU A 247 4.66 -0.79 3.67
N GLY A 248 5.79 -0.24 4.12
CA GLY A 248 5.85 0.67 5.27
C GLY A 248 5.90 -0.03 6.64
N GLN A 249 5.64 -1.34 6.74
CA GLN A 249 5.96 -2.13 7.93
C GLN A 249 7.46 -2.42 7.98
N ARG A 250 8.01 -2.54 9.19
CA ARG A 250 9.41 -2.89 9.40
C ARG A 250 9.48 -4.07 10.35
N TYR A 251 10.16 -5.13 9.93
CA TYR A 251 10.48 -6.26 10.80
C TYR A 251 11.89 -6.07 11.28
N SER A 252 12.16 -6.37 12.54
CA SER A 252 13.49 -6.09 13.06
C SER A 252 13.85 -6.95 14.25
N GLY A 253 15.12 -7.28 14.34
CA GLY A 253 15.67 -8.25 15.30
C GLY A 253 16.95 -7.70 15.90
N SER A 254 17.05 -7.73 17.23
CA SER A 254 18.24 -7.27 17.93
C SER A 254 19.40 -8.25 17.71
N VAL A 255 20.57 -7.68 17.44
CA VAL A 255 21.82 -8.43 17.30
C VAL A 255 22.41 -8.64 18.69
N GLN A 256 22.74 -9.88 19.00
CA GLN A 256 23.35 -10.29 20.27
C GLN A 256 24.85 -9.99 20.27
N SER A 257 25.49 -10.10 21.44
CA SER A 257 26.94 -9.83 21.58
C SER A 257 27.83 -10.77 20.76
N ASP A 258 27.33 -11.94 20.36
CA ASP A 258 28.03 -12.89 19.49
C ASP A 258 27.74 -12.65 17.99
N GLY A 259 27.01 -11.58 17.67
CA GLY A 259 26.57 -11.22 16.32
C GLY A 259 25.31 -11.96 15.84
N SER A 260 24.78 -12.93 16.60
CA SER A 260 23.57 -13.64 16.20
C SER A 260 22.32 -12.76 16.29
N PHE A 261 21.34 -12.99 15.42
CA PHE A 261 20.04 -12.31 15.48
C PHE A 261 18.91 -13.23 15.03
N ASN A 262 17.69 -12.80 15.34
CA ASN A 262 16.46 -13.51 15.02
C ASN A 262 15.36 -12.52 14.66
N LEU A 263 14.73 -12.72 13.50
CA LEU A 263 13.59 -11.96 13.01
C LEU A 263 12.38 -12.88 12.95
N LYS A 264 11.25 -12.48 13.55
CA LYS A 264 10.04 -13.31 13.67
C LYS A 264 8.85 -12.65 13.02
N GLY A 265 7.87 -13.47 12.65
CA GLY A 265 6.57 -12.99 12.18
C GLY A 265 6.68 -12.28 10.84
N ILE A 266 7.60 -12.71 9.97
CA ILE A 266 7.85 -12.10 8.66
C ILE A 266 6.97 -12.81 7.63
N PRO A 267 6.00 -12.13 7.00
CA PRO A 267 5.23 -12.69 5.90
C PRO A 267 6.11 -13.07 4.71
N GLU A 268 5.62 -13.97 3.85
CA GLU A 268 6.27 -14.24 2.56
C GLU A 268 6.45 -12.95 1.75
N GLY A 269 7.60 -12.80 1.08
CA GLY A 269 7.81 -11.66 0.17
C GLY A 269 9.26 -11.27 -0.02
N LEU A 270 9.47 -10.22 -0.81
CA LEU A 270 10.79 -9.65 -1.08
C LEU A 270 11.08 -8.49 -0.13
N TYR A 271 12.17 -8.59 0.61
CA TYR A 271 12.57 -7.63 1.63
C TYR A 271 13.96 -7.08 1.33
N ARG A 272 14.15 -5.79 1.57
CA ARG A 272 15.47 -5.19 1.69
C ARG A 272 15.98 -5.37 3.11
N ILE A 273 17.25 -5.73 3.23
CA ILE A 273 17.95 -5.79 4.51
C ILE A 273 18.60 -4.43 4.76
N ALA A 274 18.43 -3.90 5.97
CA ALA A 274 19.00 -2.64 6.39
C ALA A 274 19.55 -2.74 7.81
N LEU A 275 20.47 -1.81 8.13
CA LEU A 275 20.93 -1.55 9.50
C LEU A 275 20.43 -0.17 9.94
N PRO A 276 20.25 0.07 11.25
CA PRO A 276 20.04 1.41 11.78
C PRO A 276 21.16 2.35 11.34
N ILE A 277 20.81 3.57 10.94
CA ILE A 277 21.81 4.57 10.53
C ILE A 277 22.69 4.99 11.72
N GLU A 278 22.14 4.89 12.94
CA GLU A 278 22.79 5.19 14.20
C GLU A 278 23.92 4.22 14.55
N ASP A 279 23.96 3.04 13.91
CA ASP A 279 25.06 2.09 14.10
C ASP A 279 26.35 2.54 13.41
N GLU A 280 26.29 3.57 12.54
CA GLU A 280 27.42 4.04 11.72
C GLU A 280 28.09 2.88 10.95
N ARG A 281 27.27 1.94 10.48
CA ARG A 281 27.66 0.82 9.60
C ARG A 281 26.76 0.76 8.37
N ALA A 282 27.33 0.38 7.24
CA ALA A 282 26.56 -0.06 6.08
C ALA A 282 26.77 -1.55 5.88
N LEU A 283 25.72 -2.19 5.38
CA LEU A 283 25.85 -3.51 4.79
C LEU A 283 26.74 -3.42 3.56
N ASP A 284 27.77 -4.25 3.54
CA ASP A 284 28.66 -4.44 2.39
C ASP A 284 28.20 -5.65 1.58
N GLN A 285 27.90 -6.76 2.29
CA GLN A 285 27.48 -8.01 1.67
C GLN A 285 26.42 -8.71 2.52
N ALA A 286 25.59 -9.50 1.87
CA ALA A 286 24.66 -10.40 2.52
C ALA A 286 24.64 -11.75 1.79
N TYR A 287 24.55 -12.84 2.55
CA TYR A 287 24.48 -14.20 2.04
C TYR A 287 23.33 -14.94 2.71
N LEU A 288 22.60 -15.75 1.94
CA LEU A 288 21.65 -16.71 2.47
C LEU A 288 22.20 -18.11 2.24
N GLY A 289 22.60 -18.78 3.31
CA GLY A 289 23.50 -19.94 3.22
C GLY A 289 24.79 -19.54 2.50
N ASP A 290 25.14 -20.25 1.43
CA ASP A 290 26.33 -19.97 0.62
C ASP A 290 26.05 -19.04 -0.58
N LYS A 291 24.83 -18.52 -0.73
CA LYS A 291 24.42 -17.73 -1.90
C LYS A 291 24.52 -16.23 -1.59
N PRO A 292 25.30 -15.44 -2.34
CA PRO A 292 25.29 -13.99 -2.19
C PRO A 292 23.92 -13.43 -2.62
N LEU A 293 23.43 -12.44 -1.89
CA LEU A 293 22.21 -11.73 -2.20
C LEU A 293 22.49 -10.53 -3.11
N THR A 294 21.61 -10.30 -4.07
CA THR A 294 21.62 -9.13 -4.95
C THR A 294 20.90 -7.98 -4.27
N ASP A 295 21.43 -6.75 -4.41
CA ASP A 295 20.85 -5.51 -3.89
C ASP A 295 20.46 -5.58 -2.40
N LEU A 296 21.21 -6.39 -1.62
CA LEU A 296 20.96 -6.65 -0.20
C LEU A 296 19.51 -7.04 0.10
N SER A 297 18.90 -7.77 -0.82
CA SER A 297 17.49 -8.15 -0.75
C SER A 297 17.34 -9.67 -0.57
N VAL A 298 16.35 -10.08 0.22
CA VAL A 298 16.05 -11.48 0.54
C VAL A 298 14.59 -11.79 0.24
N MET A 299 14.36 -12.89 -0.49
CA MET A 299 13.02 -13.47 -0.65
C MET A 299 12.74 -14.38 0.54
N VAL A 300 11.80 -13.99 1.39
CA VAL A 300 11.35 -14.75 2.56
C VAL A 300 10.22 -15.68 2.15
N GLY A 301 10.32 -16.96 2.50
CA GLY A 301 9.39 -18.04 2.16
C GLY A 301 9.88 -19.39 2.68
N ASP A 302 9.26 -20.50 2.24
CA ASP A 302 9.52 -21.87 2.74
C ASP A 302 10.98 -22.32 2.64
N GLY A 303 11.74 -21.80 1.67
CA GLY A 303 13.15 -22.16 1.51
C GLY A 303 14.11 -21.30 2.34
N THR A 304 13.66 -20.16 2.88
CA THR A 304 14.52 -19.13 3.45
C THR A 304 14.72 -19.32 4.96
N SER A 305 13.69 -19.79 5.66
CA SER A 305 13.67 -19.98 7.12
C SER A 305 14.66 -21.02 7.63
N GLU A 306 15.00 -22.01 6.81
CA GLU A 306 15.99 -23.05 7.15
C GLU A 306 17.44 -22.62 6.89
N GLN A 307 17.66 -21.52 6.17
CA GLN A 307 18.99 -21.04 5.82
C GLN A 307 19.46 -19.93 6.76
N GLN A 308 20.76 -19.89 7.03
CA GLN A 308 21.36 -18.84 7.83
C GLN A 308 21.61 -17.60 6.97
N LEU A 309 21.11 -16.45 7.44
CA LEU A 309 21.42 -15.15 6.84
C LEU A 309 22.73 -14.62 7.44
N VAL A 310 23.76 -14.45 6.61
CA VAL A 310 25.05 -13.88 7.03
C VAL A 310 25.17 -12.47 6.47
N LEU A 311 25.28 -11.50 7.36
CA LEU A 311 25.42 -10.09 7.00
C LEU A 311 26.82 -9.64 7.33
N THR A 312 27.42 -8.92 6.40
CA THR A 312 28.74 -8.34 6.60
C THR A 312 28.61 -6.83 6.48
N ALA A 313 28.98 -6.14 7.55
CA ALA A 313 28.91 -4.69 7.64
C ALA A 313 30.31 -4.10 7.73
N LYS A 314 30.45 -2.90 7.21
CA LYS A 314 31.68 -2.12 7.26
C LYS A 314 31.44 -0.69 7.67
N HIS A 315 32.49 -0.09 8.18
CA HIS A 315 32.69 1.33 8.34
C HIS A 315 33.21 1.93 7.01
N GLY A 316 33.32 3.26 6.92
CA GLY A 316 33.67 3.94 5.67
C GLY A 316 32.45 4.52 4.95
N LEU A 317 31.51 5.03 5.75
CA LEU A 317 30.31 5.66 5.26
C LEU A 317 30.60 7.08 4.82
N GLY A 318 30.03 7.47 3.69
CA GLY A 318 30.12 8.82 3.21
C GLY A 318 29.27 9.78 4.06
N THR A 319 29.64 11.06 3.98
CA THR A 319 28.91 12.16 4.60
C THR A 319 28.48 13.15 3.53
N VAL A 320 27.26 13.66 3.63
CA VAL A 320 26.74 14.71 2.76
C VAL A 320 26.34 15.90 3.61
N ASN A 321 26.92 17.06 3.34
CA ASN A 321 26.52 18.33 3.93
C ASN A 321 25.95 19.24 2.85
N GLY A 322 24.82 19.86 3.14
CA GLY A 322 24.16 20.73 2.18
C GLY A 322 23.26 21.76 2.83
N VAL A 323 22.65 22.56 1.97
CA VAL A 323 21.66 23.58 2.31
C VAL A 323 20.45 23.40 1.41
N LEU A 324 19.28 23.28 2.03
CA LEU A 324 17.99 23.41 1.38
C LEU A 324 17.67 24.90 1.27
N LYS A 325 17.39 25.39 0.05
CA LYS A 325 17.04 26.79 -0.18
C LYS A 325 15.62 27.06 0.34
N LEU A 326 15.53 27.70 1.49
CA LEU A 326 14.27 28.10 2.11
C LEU A 326 13.85 29.50 1.66
N ASP A 327 12.55 29.69 1.41
CA ASP A 327 11.96 31.00 1.10
C ASP A 327 11.20 31.62 2.29
N GLY A 328 11.08 30.88 3.40
CA GLY A 328 10.42 31.29 4.63
C GLY A 328 8.93 30.96 4.68
N SER A 329 8.37 30.32 3.65
CA SER A 329 6.98 29.84 3.61
C SER A 329 6.83 28.37 4.05
N GLU A 330 7.94 27.67 4.27
CA GLU A 330 7.97 26.26 4.62
C GLU A 330 7.41 26.02 6.03
N THR A 331 6.56 25.00 6.19
CA THR A 331 5.99 24.68 7.52
C THR A 331 6.81 23.62 8.25
N ARG A 332 7.39 22.68 7.51
CA ARG A 332 8.20 21.55 8.00
C ARG A 332 9.18 21.13 6.91
N PRO A 333 10.19 21.98 6.62
CA PRO A 333 11.12 21.69 5.56
C PRO A 333 11.88 20.39 5.83
N GLY A 334 12.17 19.64 4.78
CA GLY A 334 12.91 18.40 4.89
C GLY A 334 13.55 17.99 3.58
N VAL A 335 14.60 17.18 3.68
CA VAL A 335 15.26 16.59 2.53
C VAL A 335 14.87 15.12 2.46
N VAL A 336 14.52 14.65 1.26
CA VAL A 336 14.34 13.23 0.98
C VAL A 336 15.55 12.76 0.18
N LEU A 337 16.34 11.84 0.73
CA LEU A 337 17.42 11.17 0.03
C LEU A 337 16.91 9.81 -0.45
N GLN A 338 16.90 9.60 -1.76
CA GLN A 338 16.57 8.35 -2.40
C GLN A 338 17.83 7.67 -2.94
N SER A 339 18.09 6.44 -2.52
CA SER A 339 19.11 5.59 -3.17
C SER A 339 18.57 5.10 -4.51
N LEU A 340 19.32 5.30 -5.60
CA LEU A 340 18.89 4.87 -6.94
C LEU A 340 19.03 3.36 -7.14
N GLU A 341 19.99 2.74 -6.45
CA GLU A 341 20.21 1.30 -6.45
C GLU A 341 19.11 0.58 -5.65
N SER A 342 19.00 0.88 -4.35
CA SER A 342 18.05 0.19 -3.47
C SER A 342 16.61 0.69 -3.57
N ARG A 343 16.39 1.83 -4.24
CA ARG A 343 15.13 2.59 -4.30
C ARG A 343 14.53 2.96 -2.94
N SER A 344 15.34 2.89 -1.88
CA SER A 344 14.97 3.37 -0.54
C SER A 344 14.91 4.89 -0.53
N ALA A 345 14.07 5.45 0.34
CA ALA A 345 14.08 6.87 0.66
C ALA A 345 14.17 7.06 2.17
N ILE A 346 14.97 8.02 2.59
CA ILE A 346 15.03 8.48 3.98
C ILE A 346 14.74 9.97 4.05
N VAL A 347 14.08 10.39 5.14
CA VAL A 347 13.84 11.79 5.44
C VAL A 347 14.96 12.29 6.34
N ILE A 348 15.61 13.36 5.92
CA ILE A 348 16.64 14.06 6.68
C ILE A 348 16.04 15.38 7.19
N PRO A 349 16.06 15.61 8.52
CA PRO A 349 15.62 16.87 9.09
C PRO A 349 16.55 17.99 8.66
N VAL A 350 15.95 19.13 8.36
CA VAL A 350 16.66 20.37 7.99
C VAL A 350 16.61 21.33 9.16
N ARG A 351 17.71 22.03 9.44
CA ARG A 351 17.78 23.07 10.48
C ARG A 351 17.05 24.34 10.03
N GLU A 352 16.80 25.26 10.96
CA GLU A 352 16.13 26.54 10.67
C GLU A 352 16.85 27.39 9.61
N ASP A 353 18.17 27.24 9.47
CA ASP A 353 18.99 27.93 8.46
C ASP A 353 19.04 27.21 7.11
N GLY A 354 18.25 26.14 6.93
CA GLY A 354 18.25 25.30 5.74
C GLY A 354 19.37 24.26 5.71
N SER A 355 20.32 24.28 6.66
CA SER A 355 21.42 23.32 6.65
C SER A 355 20.96 21.90 7.01
N PHE A 356 21.55 20.92 6.36
CA PHE A 356 21.38 19.51 6.68
C PHE A 356 22.71 18.77 6.59
N ALA A 357 22.81 17.68 7.36
CA ALA A 357 23.94 16.78 7.34
C ALA A 357 23.43 15.34 7.38
N ILE A 358 23.99 14.51 6.52
CA ILE A 358 23.73 13.08 6.45
C ILE A 358 25.04 12.39 6.72
N HIS A 359 25.08 11.60 7.77
CA HIS A 359 26.20 10.74 8.10
C HIS A 359 25.79 9.30 7.86
N GLY A 360 26.76 8.42 7.67
CA GLY A 360 26.44 7.00 7.63
C GLY A 360 25.88 6.52 6.29
N LEU A 361 26.10 7.23 5.19
CA LEU A 361 25.61 6.79 3.89
C LEU A 361 26.54 5.74 3.25
N PRO A 362 26.00 4.59 2.80
CA PRO A 362 26.75 3.67 1.96
C PRO A 362 27.25 4.36 0.67
N ARG A 363 28.30 3.81 0.05
CA ARG A 363 28.65 4.23 -1.32
C ARG A 363 27.47 3.94 -2.26
N GLY A 364 27.32 4.75 -3.31
CA GLY A 364 26.30 4.53 -4.32
C GLY A 364 25.77 5.82 -4.94
N GLU A 365 24.81 5.65 -5.84
CA GLU A 365 24.12 6.76 -6.48
C GLU A 365 22.85 7.12 -5.72
N TYR A 366 22.69 8.41 -5.46
CA TYR A 366 21.54 8.94 -4.76
C TYR A 366 20.94 10.13 -5.49
N ARG A 367 19.66 10.34 -5.23
CA ARG A 367 18.90 11.52 -5.62
C ARG A 367 18.35 12.20 -4.37
N ILE A 368 18.47 13.52 -4.33
CA ILE A 368 18.09 14.36 -3.19
C ILE A 368 17.01 15.32 -3.63
N TYR A 369 15.89 15.31 -2.90
CA TYR A 369 14.74 16.19 -3.11
C TYR A 369 14.58 17.10 -1.90
N GLY A 370 14.27 18.37 -2.12
CA GLY A 370 13.93 19.32 -1.07
C GLY A 370 12.43 19.56 -1.03
N TRP A 371 11.85 19.64 0.17
CA TRP A 371 10.42 19.81 0.37
C TRP A 371 10.09 20.86 1.42
N ALA A 372 9.05 21.66 1.15
CA ALA A 372 8.54 22.68 2.06
C ALA A 372 7.77 22.10 3.26
N ASP A 373 7.09 20.98 3.05
CA ASP A 373 6.50 20.15 4.09
C ASP A 373 6.78 18.68 3.78
N VAL A 374 7.80 18.10 4.40
CA VAL A 374 8.14 16.69 4.14
C VAL A 374 7.10 15.70 4.66
N ARG A 375 6.22 16.10 5.60
CA ARG A 375 5.15 15.21 6.08
C ARG A 375 3.97 15.15 5.12
N SER A 376 3.93 15.96 4.05
CA SER A 376 2.95 15.84 2.97
C SER A 376 3.49 15.08 1.76
N VAL A 377 4.65 14.42 1.88
CA VAL A 377 5.34 13.78 0.76
C VAL A 377 5.33 12.26 0.91
N PRO A 378 4.74 11.50 -0.03
CA PRO A 378 4.76 10.04 -0.03
C PRO A 378 6.11 9.57 -0.59
N TYR A 379 7.18 9.84 0.14
CA TYR A 379 8.54 9.58 -0.32
C TYR A 379 8.87 8.09 -0.52
N ASN A 380 8.01 7.17 -0.08
CA ASN A 380 8.14 5.75 -0.42
C ASN A 380 7.59 5.42 -1.82
N SER A 381 6.81 6.32 -2.43
CA SER A 381 6.35 6.19 -3.81
C SER A 381 7.44 6.64 -4.78
N ILE A 382 8.04 5.67 -5.46
CA ILE A 382 9.01 5.94 -6.53
C ILE A 382 8.33 6.70 -7.67
N THR A 383 7.09 6.36 -8.00
CA THR A 383 6.31 7.00 -9.06
C THR A 383 6.02 8.46 -8.74
N PHE A 384 5.73 8.78 -7.47
CA PHE A 384 5.56 10.15 -7.01
C PHE A 384 6.88 10.93 -7.12
N LEU A 385 7.96 10.41 -6.55
CA LEU A 385 9.27 11.09 -6.56
C LEU A 385 9.80 11.31 -7.98
N ALA A 386 9.55 10.37 -8.90
CA ALA A 386 9.96 10.48 -10.30
C ALA A 386 9.41 11.74 -11.01
N ARG A 387 8.25 12.27 -10.58
CA ARG A 387 7.65 13.50 -11.14
C ARG A 387 8.46 14.76 -10.79
N TYR A 388 9.26 14.68 -9.73
CA TYR A 388 10.10 15.78 -9.23
C TYR A 388 11.59 15.54 -9.52
N ALA A 389 11.93 14.57 -10.37
CA ALA A 389 13.31 14.23 -10.69
C ALA A 389 14.09 15.43 -11.28
N GLU A 390 13.44 16.30 -12.05
CA GLU A 390 14.06 17.52 -12.61
C GLU A 390 14.36 18.60 -11.55
N HIS A 391 13.70 18.53 -10.39
CA HIS A 391 13.91 19.43 -9.25
C HIS A 391 14.82 18.83 -8.17
N SER A 392 15.51 17.74 -8.50
CA SER A 392 16.36 16.99 -7.58
C SER A 392 17.84 17.18 -7.89
N ALA A 393 18.69 17.00 -6.89
CA ALA A 393 20.13 16.87 -7.08
C ALA A 393 20.50 15.37 -7.15
N THR A 394 21.39 14.99 -8.07
CA THR A 394 21.96 13.64 -8.09
C THR A 394 23.39 13.68 -7.58
N LEU A 395 23.78 12.68 -6.79
CA LEU A 395 25.13 12.54 -6.27
C LEU A 395 25.60 11.10 -6.40
N LEU A 396 26.88 10.94 -6.71
CA LEU A 396 27.60 9.68 -6.57
C LEU A 396 28.46 9.78 -5.30
N LEU A 397 28.20 8.90 -4.34
CA LEU A 397 28.94 8.86 -3.09
C LEU A 397 29.94 7.72 -3.13
N GLU A 398 31.22 8.05 -3.00
CA GLU A 398 32.29 7.06 -2.87
C GLU A 398 32.48 6.67 -1.40
N GLU A 399 33.14 5.54 -1.17
CA GLU A 399 33.44 5.03 0.17
C GLU A 399 34.26 6.05 0.99
N GLY A 400 33.79 6.36 2.20
CA GLY A 400 34.38 7.34 3.11
C GLY A 400 34.41 8.79 2.60
N SER A 401 33.76 9.08 1.47
CA SER A 401 33.80 10.42 0.86
C SER A 401 32.97 11.43 1.65
N THR A 402 33.34 12.70 1.56
CA THR A 402 32.54 13.81 2.11
C THR A 402 32.15 14.74 0.99
N VAL A 403 30.85 14.86 0.75
CA VAL A 403 30.27 15.89 -0.12
C VAL A 403 29.93 17.10 0.73
N THR A 404 30.34 18.28 0.28
CA THR A 404 30.06 19.56 0.95
C THR A 404 29.46 20.54 -0.04
N HIS A 405 28.76 21.55 0.46
CA HIS A 405 28.16 22.62 -0.35
C HIS A 405 27.12 22.12 -1.37
N LEU A 406 26.42 21.03 -1.05
CA LEU A 406 25.28 20.60 -1.85
C LEU A 406 24.13 21.59 -1.66
N GLU A 407 23.64 22.19 -2.75
CA GLU A 407 22.44 23.01 -2.73
C GLU A 407 21.25 22.21 -3.26
N VAL A 408 20.11 22.31 -2.57
CA VAL A 408 18.87 21.63 -2.95
C VAL A 408 17.76 22.68 -3.04
N GLU A 409 17.00 22.65 -4.13
CA GLU A 409 15.82 23.51 -4.29
C GLU A 409 14.64 22.96 -3.48
N CYS A 410 13.87 23.84 -2.87
CA CYS A 410 12.68 23.47 -2.11
C CYS A 410 11.46 23.36 -3.04
N SER A 411 10.90 22.16 -3.11
CA SER A 411 9.66 21.88 -3.85
C SER A 411 8.44 21.94 -2.93
N ARG A 412 7.29 22.30 -3.48
CA ARG A 412 5.99 22.11 -2.82
C ARG A 412 5.34 20.87 -3.39
N SER A 413 4.75 20.05 -2.51
CA SER A 413 4.02 18.87 -2.96
C SER A 413 2.65 19.30 -3.49
N ASP A 414 2.38 19.05 -4.76
CA ASP A 414 1.05 19.24 -5.37
C ASP A 414 0.09 18.09 -5.06
N LEU A 415 0.18 17.55 -3.83
CA LEU A 415 -0.65 16.42 -3.44
C LEU A 415 -2.12 16.82 -3.35
#